data_AF-A0A1I0W5H6-F1
#
_entry.id   AF-A0A1I0W5H6-F1
#
_cell.length_a   1.000
_cell.length_b   1.000
_cell.length_c   1.000
_cell.angle_alpha   90.00
_cell.angle_beta   90.00
_cell.angle_gamma   90.00
#
_symmetry.space_group_name_H-M   'P 1'
#
loop_
_entity.id
_entity.type
_entity.pdbx_description
1 polymer ?
#
loop_
_entity_poly.entity_id
_entity_poly.type
_entity_poly.pdbx_seq_one_letter_code
_entity_poly.pdbx_strand_id
1 'polypeptide(L)'
;MMKKNVRKGYDSQSELLNGKSISIPEVKTIYKALLSQNEDIAHEIVDSVERNDYVRLSNLITKRNKIQTAIEEIEALHENDLSKQQSFKQRIADGLSRSAEFTGTKGEDAVIKVTNSIEKVNQSAHNIASKTLDVSDKTIKKGNQLNHKAGKYLVQKTSNGISKLADVIKDRR
;
A
#
# COMPACT_ATOMS: atom_id res chain seq x y z
N MET A 1 49.23 21.09 -65.23
CA MET A 1 48.04 20.66 -64.47
C MET A 1 48.52 20.25 -63.06
N MET A 2 48.40 21.09 -62.03
CA MET A 2 47.25 21.44 -61.19
C MET A 2 46.98 20.46 -60.02
N LYS A 3 47.48 20.87 -58.85
CA LYS A 3 47.05 20.72 -57.43
C LYS A 3 46.82 19.34 -56.74
N LYS A 4 47.51 19.23 -55.59
CA LYS A 4 47.39 18.34 -54.41
C LYS A 4 45.96 18.00 -53.97
N ASN A 5 45.78 16.82 -53.36
CA ASN A 5 45.13 16.75 -52.05
C ASN A 5 45.57 15.53 -51.22
N VAL A 6 46.07 15.85 -50.03
CA VAL A 6 46.38 14.95 -48.91
C VAL A 6 45.05 14.47 -48.30
N ARG A 7 44.90 13.17 -48.01
CA ARG A 7 43.92 12.72 -47.00
C ARG A 7 44.66 11.97 -45.91
N LYS A 8 45.01 12.76 -44.90
CA LYS A 8 45.52 12.38 -43.59
C LYS A 8 44.34 11.89 -42.74
N GLY A 9 44.56 10.82 -41.98
CA GLY A 9 43.96 10.61 -40.65
C GLY A 9 42.55 10.02 -40.60
N TYR A 10 42.47 8.73 -40.25
CA TYR A 10 41.48 8.20 -39.30
C TYR A 10 42.11 7.09 -38.42
N ASP A 11 43.40 7.23 -38.09
CA ASP A 11 44.02 6.56 -36.95
C ASP A 11 44.15 7.59 -35.84
N SER A 12 43.07 7.84 -35.09
CA SER A 12 43.09 8.54 -33.80
C SER A 12 41.66 8.66 -33.28
N GLN A 13 41.15 7.62 -32.62
CA GLN A 13 40.19 7.80 -31.52
C GLN A 13 39.99 6.57 -30.62
N SER A 14 40.82 5.52 -30.72
CA SER A 14 40.76 4.38 -29.79
C SER A 14 41.73 4.51 -28.59
N GLU A 15 42.48 5.61 -28.46
CA GLU A 15 43.51 5.78 -27.43
C GLU A 15 43.12 6.72 -26.28
N LEU A 16 41.83 6.96 -26.04
CA LEU A 16 41.40 7.75 -24.89
C LEU A 16 40.27 7.05 -24.18
N LEU A 17 40.64 6.14 -23.26
CA LEU A 17 40.15 6.05 -21.87
C LEU A 17 40.62 4.70 -21.27
N ASN A 18 41.33 4.78 -20.16
CA ASN A 18 41.94 3.67 -19.42
C ASN A 18 41.05 2.42 -19.24
N GLY A 19 41.58 1.24 -19.62
CA GLY A 19 41.29 -0.05 -18.97
C GLY A 19 40.35 -1.01 -19.73
N LYS A 20 40.96 -1.93 -20.50
CA LYS A 20 40.35 -3.05 -21.26
C LYS A 20 39.31 -2.65 -22.31
N SER A 21 39.68 -2.74 -23.58
CA SER A 21 38.75 -2.84 -24.70
C SER A 21 37.89 -4.08 -24.51
N ILE A 22 36.70 -3.90 -23.95
CA ILE A 22 35.70 -4.97 -23.80
C ILE A 22 35.33 -5.43 -25.21
N SER A 23 35.45 -6.72 -25.47
CA SER A 23 35.13 -7.28 -26.78
C SER A 23 33.61 -7.24 -27.01
N ILE A 24 33.17 -7.07 -28.27
CA ILE A 24 31.74 -7.08 -28.64
C ILE A 24 30.97 -8.30 -28.06
N PRO A 25 31.55 -9.52 -27.99
CA PRO A 25 30.93 -10.66 -27.31
C PRO A 25 30.72 -10.46 -25.79
N GLU A 26 31.66 -9.83 -25.10
CA GLU A 26 31.53 -9.50 -23.68
C GLU A 26 30.44 -8.44 -23.46
N VAL A 27 30.38 -7.41 -24.30
CA VAL A 27 29.29 -6.41 -24.28
C VAL A 27 27.93 -7.08 -24.46
N LYS A 28 27.80 -8.02 -25.41
CA LYS A 28 26.56 -8.80 -25.61
C LYS A 28 26.20 -9.67 -24.40
N THR A 29 27.19 -10.24 -23.73
CA THR A 29 26.99 -11.06 -22.54
C THR A 29 26.49 -10.21 -21.36
N ILE A 30 27.12 -9.06 -21.14
CA ILE A 30 26.73 -8.08 -20.12
C ILE A 30 25.33 -7.55 -20.41
N TYR A 31 25.03 -7.20 -21.65
CA TYR A 31 23.71 -6.73 -22.07
C TYR A 31 22.62 -7.77 -21.78
N LYS A 32 22.83 -9.04 -22.15
CA LYS A 32 21.90 -10.13 -21.81
C LYS A 32 21.73 -10.32 -20.30
N ALA A 33 22.81 -10.25 -19.53
CA ALA A 33 22.76 -10.37 -18.08
C ALA A 33 21.97 -9.22 -17.44
N LEU A 34 22.14 -7.98 -17.91
CA LEU A 34 21.38 -6.82 -17.45
C LEU A 34 19.90 -6.95 -17.78
N LEU A 35 19.56 -7.46 -18.98
CA LEU A 35 18.18 -7.73 -19.35
C LEU A 35 17.52 -8.77 -18.43
N SER A 36 18.23 -9.87 -18.13
CA SER A 36 17.75 -10.89 -17.19
C SER A 36 17.54 -10.31 -15.79
N GLN A 37 18.51 -9.56 -15.27
CA GLN A 37 18.40 -8.92 -13.95
C GLN A 37 17.23 -7.93 -13.87
N ASN A 38 16.92 -7.24 -14.96
CA ASN A 38 15.78 -6.33 -15.02
C ASN A 38 14.44 -7.08 -14.97
N GLU A 39 14.35 -8.26 -15.58
CA GLU A 39 13.19 -9.15 -15.50
C GLU A 39 13.02 -9.74 -14.10
N ASP A 40 14.12 -10.16 -13.46
CA ASP A 40 14.09 -10.69 -12.08
C ASP A 40 13.62 -9.63 -11.07
N ILE A 41 14.12 -8.39 -11.19
CA ILE A 41 13.70 -7.28 -10.33
C ILE A 41 12.21 -6.95 -10.51
N ALA A 42 11.65 -7.13 -11.70
CA ALA A 42 10.23 -6.92 -11.92
C ALA A 42 9.37 -7.89 -11.06
N HIS A 43 9.82 -9.14 -10.91
CA HIS A 43 9.13 -10.13 -10.07
C HIS A 43 9.27 -9.78 -8.58
N GLU A 44 10.46 -9.34 -8.15
CA GLU A 44 10.70 -8.91 -6.77
C GLU A 44 9.91 -7.65 -6.38
N ILE A 45 9.68 -6.73 -7.32
CA ILE A 45 8.85 -5.54 -7.11
C ILE A 45 7.41 -5.96 -6.82
N VAL A 46 6.86 -6.89 -7.61
CA VAL A 46 5.49 -7.41 -7.40
C VAL A 46 5.37 -8.08 -6.02
N ASP A 47 6.33 -8.95 -5.66
CA ASP A 47 6.36 -9.60 -4.34
C ASP A 47 6.46 -8.58 -3.19
N SER A 48 7.24 -7.51 -3.35
CA SER A 48 7.38 -6.46 -2.34
C SER A 48 6.11 -5.63 -2.16
N VAL A 49 5.36 -5.38 -3.25
CA VAL A 49 4.05 -4.70 -3.20
C VAL A 49 3.02 -5.60 -2.51
N GLU A 50 2.94 -6.89 -2.87
CA GLU A 50 1.99 -7.84 -2.27
C GLU A 50 2.22 -8.01 -0.74
N ARG A 51 3.47 -7.89 -0.30
CA ARG A 51 3.86 -7.96 1.13
C ARG A 51 3.84 -6.63 1.87
N ASN A 52 3.52 -5.52 1.20
CA ASN A 52 3.59 -4.16 1.75
C ASN A 52 4.98 -3.77 2.31
N ASP A 53 6.06 -4.29 1.73
CA ASP A 53 7.44 -3.96 2.12
C ASP A 53 7.97 -2.78 1.30
N TYR A 54 7.61 -1.57 1.74
CA TYR A 54 7.92 -0.34 1.01
C TYR A 54 9.40 0.05 1.06
N VAL A 55 10.15 -0.41 2.07
CA VAL A 55 11.59 -0.18 2.16
C VAL A 55 12.31 -1.01 1.09
N ARG A 56 11.95 -2.29 0.98
CA ARG A 56 12.47 -3.16 -0.09
C ARG A 56 12.06 -2.65 -1.46
N LEU A 57 10.81 -2.20 -1.64
CA LEU A 57 10.32 -1.61 -2.88
C LEU A 57 11.16 -0.41 -3.34
N SER A 58 11.46 0.53 -2.44
CA SER A 58 12.28 1.72 -2.75
C SER A 58 13.68 1.34 -3.25
N ASN A 59 14.30 0.35 -2.61
CA ASN A 59 15.61 -0.17 -3.01
C ASN A 59 15.55 -0.85 -4.38
N LEU A 60 14.52 -1.66 -4.64
CA LEU A 60 14.32 -2.34 -5.91
C LEU A 60 14.07 -1.36 -7.07
N ILE A 61 13.30 -0.30 -6.85
CA ILE A 61 13.08 0.76 -7.85
C ILE A 61 14.39 1.46 -8.19
N THR A 62 15.20 1.79 -7.19
CA THR A 62 16.51 2.42 -7.39
C THR A 62 17.46 1.50 -8.17
N LYS A 63 17.48 0.20 -7.84
CA LYS A 63 18.29 -0.81 -8.54
C LYS A 63 17.84 -0.96 -10.00
N ARG A 64 16.53 -0.99 -10.24
CA ARG A 64 15.94 -1.04 -11.58
C ARG A 64 16.37 0.15 -12.44
N ASN A 65 16.31 1.37 -11.89
CA ASN A 65 16.75 2.57 -12.61
C ASN A 65 18.21 2.50 -13.02
N LYS A 66 19.10 2.02 -12.14
CA LYS A 66 20.53 1.86 -12.47
C LYS A 66 20.77 0.86 -13.59
N ILE A 67 20.08 -0.28 -13.57
CA ILE A 67 20.17 -1.29 -14.63
C ILE A 67 19.65 -0.73 -15.95
N GLN A 68 18.55 0.03 -15.89
CA GLN A 68 17.96 0.65 -17.05
C GLN A 68 18.87 1.69 -17.70
N THR A 69 19.50 2.57 -16.90
CA THR A 69 20.53 3.49 -17.39
C THR A 69 21.69 2.75 -18.05
N ALA A 70 22.18 1.65 -17.45
CA ALA A 70 23.26 0.86 -18.03
C ALA A 70 22.87 0.19 -19.36
N ILE A 71 21.62 -0.27 -19.50
CA ILE A 71 21.07 -0.81 -20.75
C ILE A 71 21.05 0.28 -21.83
N GLU A 72 20.51 1.46 -21.51
CA GLU A 72 20.41 2.60 -22.43
C GLU A 72 21.80 3.09 -22.91
N GLU A 73 22.78 3.14 -22.00
CA GLU A 73 24.18 3.49 -22.34
C GLU A 73 24.81 2.46 -23.29
N ILE A 74 24.58 1.16 -23.07
CA ILE A 74 25.10 0.10 -23.95
C ILE A 74 24.44 0.17 -25.33
N GLU A 75 23.12 0.39 -25.38
CA GLU A 75 22.37 0.53 -26.63
C GLU A 75 22.82 1.75 -27.44
N ALA A 76 23.01 2.90 -26.78
CA ALA A 76 23.49 4.12 -27.44
C ALA A 76 24.90 3.96 -28.05
N LEU A 77 25.76 3.16 -27.40
CA LEU A 77 27.13 2.92 -27.87
C LEU A 77 27.23 1.83 -28.96
N HIS A 78 26.28 0.89 -29.02
CA HIS A 78 26.36 -0.32 -29.86
C HIS A 78 25.10 -0.58 -30.70
N GLU A 79 24.35 0.47 -31.02
CA GLU A 79 23.02 0.43 -31.67
C GLU A 79 23.00 -0.45 -32.95
N ASN A 80 24.06 -0.40 -33.76
CA ASN A 80 24.18 -1.19 -34.99
C ASN A 80 24.52 -2.68 -34.75
N ASP A 81 25.24 -3.01 -33.68
CA ASP A 81 25.73 -4.36 -33.38
C ASP A 81 24.75 -5.23 -32.57
N LEU A 82 23.74 -4.59 -31.95
CA LEU A 82 22.73 -5.19 -31.09
C LEU A 82 21.34 -5.36 -31.77
N SER A 83 21.19 -4.86 -32.99
CA SER A 83 19.95 -4.75 -33.80
C SER A 83 19.11 -6.02 -34.04
N LYS A 84 19.52 -7.19 -33.52
CA LYS A 84 18.71 -8.43 -33.53
C LYS A 84 17.97 -8.72 -32.22
N GLN A 85 18.21 -7.98 -31.14
CA GLN A 85 17.45 -8.11 -29.89
C GLN A 85 16.32 -7.08 -29.85
N GLN A 86 15.12 -7.52 -29.42
CA GLN A 86 13.91 -6.70 -29.29
C GLN A 86 14.24 -5.40 -28.55
N SER A 87 14.01 -4.26 -29.20
CA SER A 87 14.40 -2.96 -28.66
C SER A 87 13.80 -2.72 -27.27
N PHE A 88 14.55 -2.06 -26.41
CA PHE A 88 14.11 -1.71 -25.06
C PHE A 88 12.74 -1.00 -25.04
N LYS A 89 12.48 -0.14 -26.05
CA LYS A 89 11.18 0.52 -26.25
C LYS A 89 10.01 -0.44 -26.40
N GLN A 90 10.18 -1.53 -27.15
CA GLN A 90 9.15 -2.57 -27.30
C GLN A 90 8.93 -3.32 -25.99
N ARG A 91 9.99 -3.60 -25.23
CA ARG A 91 9.87 -4.25 -23.91
C ARG A 91 9.19 -3.36 -22.87
N ILE A 92 9.44 -2.05 -22.90
CA ILE A 92 8.69 -1.07 -22.11
C ILE A 92 7.21 -1.11 -22.50
N ALA A 93 6.89 -1.08 -23.79
CA ALA A 93 5.51 -1.09 -24.26
C ALA A 93 4.76 -2.36 -23.82
N ASP A 94 5.40 -3.52 -23.91
CA ASP A 94 4.85 -4.80 -23.44
C ASP A 94 4.68 -4.82 -21.91
N GLY A 95 5.66 -4.29 -21.16
CA GLY A 95 5.59 -4.18 -19.70
C GLY A 95 4.51 -3.20 -19.22
N LEU A 96 4.33 -2.08 -19.91
CA LEU A 96 3.26 -1.11 -19.63
C LEU A 96 1.88 -1.73 -19.90
N SER A 97 1.72 -2.48 -21.01
CA SER A 97 0.48 -3.18 -21.31
C SER A 97 0.13 -4.21 -20.25
N ARG A 98 1.09 -5.04 -19.83
CA ARG A 98 0.89 -6.02 -18.75
C ARG A 98 0.62 -5.38 -17.40
N SER A 99 1.28 -4.26 -17.10
CA SER A 99 1.02 -3.50 -15.88
C SER A 99 -0.38 -2.90 -15.87
N ALA A 100 -0.87 -2.42 -17.01
CA ALA A 100 -2.23 -1.92 -17.15
C ALA A 100 -3.28 -3.03 -16.98
N GLU A 101 -3.03 -4.23 -17.50
CA GLU A 101 -3.89 -5.41 -17.26
C GLU A 101 -3.89 -5.83 -15.79
N PHE A 102 -2.73 -5.81 -15.13
CA PHE A 102 -2.60 -6.15 -13.72
C PHE A 102 -3.29 -5.13 -12.81
N THR A 103 -3.09 -3.83 -13.04
CA THR A 103 -3.72 -2.77 -12.23
C THR A 103 -5.21 -2.66 -12.49
N GLY A 104 -5.68 -2.91 -13.72
CA GLY A 104 -7.10 -2.97 -14.04
C GLY A 104 -7.82 -4.08 -13.29
N THR A 105 -7.33 -5.31 -13.36
CA THR A 105 -8.06 -6.48 -12.84
C THR A 105 -7.85 -6.77 -11.36
N LYS A 106 -6.62 -6.64 -10.84
CA LYS A 106 -6.34 -6.88 -9.41
C LYS A 106 -6.53 -5.65 -8.53
N GLY A 107 -6.32 -4.45 -9.09
CA GLY A 107 -6.56 -3.20 -8.36
C GLY A 107 -8.04 -3.01 -8.03
N GLU A 108 -8.92 -3.28 -9.01
CA GLU A 108 -10.36 -3.21 -8.83
C GLU A 108 -10.85 -4.23 -7.78
N ASP A 109 -10.37 -5.48 -7.82
CA ASP A 109 -10.71 -6.51 -6.83
C ASP A 109 -10.24 -6.17 -5.39
N ALA A 110 -9.06 -5.54 -5.26
CA ALA A 110 -8.56 -5.07 -3.97
C ALA A 110 -9.41 -3.92 -3.40
N VAL A 111 -9.79 -2.95 -4.24
CA VAL A 111 -10.66 -1.82 -3.85
C VAL A 111 -12.04 -2.34 -3.43
N ILE A 112 -12.62 -3.30 -4.16
CA ILE A 112 -13.89 -3.94 -3.81
C ILE A 112 -13.79 -4.64 -2.44
N LYS A 113 -12.73 -5.42 -2.19
CA LYS A 113 -12.53 -6.10 -0.89
C LYS A 113 -12.40 -5.13 0.28
N VAL A 114 -11.65 -4.04 0.11
CA VAL A 114 -11.49 -3.00 1.14
C VAL A 114 -12.83 -2.30 1.39
N THR A 115 -13.54 -1.93 0.33
CA THR A 115 -14.86 -1.26 0.43
C THR A 115 -15.87 -2.14 1.17
N ASN A 116 -15.97 -3.42 0.79
CA ASN A 116 -16.84 -4.39 1.45
C ASN A 116 -16.47 -4.60 2.92
N SER A 117 -15.18 -4.56 3.26
CA SER A 117 -14.72 -4.71 4.64
C SER A 117 -15.06 -3.48 5.48
N ILE A 118 -14.91 -2.28 4.93
CA ILE A 118 -15.31 -1.01 5.57
C ILE A 118 -16.83 -0.99 5.81
N GLU A 119 -17.63 -1.41 4.83
CA GLU A 119 -19.08 -1.45 4.96
C GLU A 119 -19.54 -2.41 6.08
N LYS A 120 -18.93 -3.60 6.17
CA LYS A 120 -19.19 -4.55 7.27
C LYS A 120 -18.84 -3.98 8.64
N VAL A 121 -17.71 -3.27 8.75
CA VAL A 121 -17.32 -2.60 10.01
C VAL A 121 -18.33 -1.52 10.38
N ASN A 122 -18.77 -0.71 9.41
CA ASN A 122 -19.75 0.35 9.63
C ASN A 122 -21.10 -0.22 10.11
N GLN A 123 -21.60 -1.27 9.46
CA GLN A 123 -22.83 -1.97 9.87
C GLN A 123 -22.70 -2.58 11.27
N SER A 124 -21.55 -3.20 11.58
CA SER A 124 -21.28 -3.76 12.90
C SER A 124 -21.26 -2.69 13.99
N ALA A 125 -20.59 -1.56 13.72
CA ALA A 125 -20.55 -0.41 14.63
C ALA A 125 -21.95 0.15 14.91
N HIS A 126 -22.79 0.29 13.89
CA HIS A 126 -24.19 0.69 14.04
C HIS A 126 -25.00 -0.29 14.90
N ASN A 127 -24.83 -1.60 14.68
CA ASN A 127 -25.49 -2.63 15.49
C ASN A 127 -25.05 -2.59 16.96
N ILE A 128 -23.76 -2.41 17.23
CA ILE A 128 -23.23 -2.30 18.60
C ILE A 128 -23.76 -1.04 19.28
N ALA A 129 -23.74 0.11 18.60
CA ALA A 129 -24.27 1.36 19.13
C ALA A 129 -25.76 1.23 19.47
N SER A 130 -26.56 0.66 18.57
CA SER A 130 -27.99 0.42 18.77
C SER A 130 -28.26 -0.50 19.97
N LYS A 131 -27.56 -1.65 20.06
CA LYS A 131 -27.68 -2.56 21.21
C LYS A 131 -27.27 -1.91 22.52
N THR A 132 -26.21 -1.11 22.50
CA THR A 132 -25.71 -0.40 23.69
C THR A 132 -26.74 0.62 24.19
N LEU A 133 -27.39 1.35 23.27
CA LEU A 133 -28.46 2.29 23.61
C LEU A 133 -29.68 1.57 24.19
N ASP A 134 -30.12 0.45 23.61
CA ASP A 134 -31.25 -0.34 24.13
C ASP A 134 -30.97 -0.90 25.54
N VAL A 135 -29.78 -1.45 25.76
CA VAL A 135 -29.36 -1.93 27.09
C VAL A 135 -29.30 -0.78 28.10
N SER A 136 -28.78 0.37 27.69
CA SER A 136 -28.69 1.57 28.54
C SER A 136 -30.08 2.09 28.92
N ASP A 137 -30.98 2.24 27.96
CA ASP A 137 -32.36 2.69 28.20
C ASP A 137 -33.11 1.73 29.14
N LYS A 138 -33.01 0.41 28.91
CA LYS A 138 -33.58 -0.61 29.81
C LYS A 138 -33.02 -0.51 31.23
N THR A 139 -31.71 -0.32 31.36
CA THR A 139 -31.04 -0.21 32.66
C THR A 139 -31.48 1.05 33.40
N ILE A 140 -31.52 2.20 32.73
CA ILE A 140 -31.98 3.47 33.29
C ILE A 140 -33.45 3.37 33.73
N LYS A 141 -34.32 2.84 32.86
CA LYS A 141 -35.74 2.62 33.19
C LYS A 141 -35.91 1.73 34.42
N LYS A 142 -35.17 0.62 34.50
CA LYS A 142 -35.22 -0.29 35.64
C LYS A 142 -34.69 0.37 36.92
N GLY A 143 -33.58 1.10 36.83
CA GLY A 143 -33.02 1.89 37.93
C GLY A 143 -34.03 2.91 38.48
N ASN A 144 -34.70 3.65 37.58
CA ASN A 144 -35.73 4.62 37.96
C ASN A 144 -36.93 3.96 38.65
N GLN A 145 -37.40 2.82 38.15
CA GLN A 145 -38.49 2.05 38.79
C GLN A 145 -38.11 1.57 40.20
N LEU A 146 -36.89 1.06 40.37
CA LEU A 146 -36.39 0.60 41.66
C LEU A 146 -36.25 1.75 42.65
N ASN A 147 -35.68 2.87 42.20
CA ASN A 147 -35.52 4.07 43.02
C ASN A 147 -36.89 4.62 43.48
N HIS A 148 -37.87 4.70 42.56
CA HIS A 148 -39.22 5.10 42.90
C HIS A 148 -39.88 4.16 43.92
N LYS A 149 -39.71 2.84 43.76
CA LYS A 149 -40.24 1.83 44.70
C LYS A 149 -39.61 1.96 46.08
N ALA A 150 -38.29 2.17 46.15
CA ALA A 150 -37.57 2.40 47.39
C ALA A 150 -38.03 3.70 48.09
N GLY A 151 -38.14 4.80 47.33
CA GLY A 151 -38.64 6.08 47.83
C GLY A 151 -40.06 5.95 48.40
N LYS A 152 -40.97 5.28 47.68
CA LYS A 152 -42.33 5.02 48.17
C LYS A 152 -42.35 4.22 49.47
N TYR A 153 -41.53 3.18 49.58
CA TYR A 153 -41.42 2.37 50.79
C TYR A 153 -40.92 3.19 51.98
N LEU A 154 -39.89 4.03 51.79
CA LEU A 154 -39.36 4.90 52.84
C LEU A 154 -40.41 5.91 53.31
N VAL A 155 -41.09 6.60 52.39
CA VAL A 155 -42.18 7.54 52.72
C VAL A 155 -43.27 6.85 53.54
N GLN A 156 -43.67 5.63 53.15
CA GLN A 156 -44.72 4.90 53.83
C GLN A 156 -44.29 4.43 55.24
N LYS A 157 -43.05 3.96 55.41
CA LYS A 157 -42.50 3.61 56.73
C LYS A 157 -42.41 4.83 57.65
N THR A 158 -41.92 5.96 57.14
CA THR A 158 -41.82 7.21 57.88
C THR A 158 -43.21 7.73 58.28
N SER A 159 -44.16 7.77 57.35
CA SER A 159 -45.55 8.19 57.63
C SER A 159 -46.23 7.32 58.69
N ASN A 160 -46.08 5.99 58.60
CA ASN A 160 -46.61 5.07 59.62
C ASN A 160 -45.94 5.27 60.99
N GLY A 161 -44.63 5.51 61.02
CA GLY A 161 -43.89 5.80 62.24
C GLY A 161 -44.37 7.08 62.92
N ILE A 162 -44.55 8.15 62.15
CA ILE A 162 -45.08 9.44 62.63
C ILE A 162 -46.51 9.27 63.14
N SER A 163 -47.37 8.53 62.42
CA SER A 163 -48.76 8.31 62.85
C SER A 163 -48.83 7.58 64.19
N LYS A 164 -48.03 6.51 64.38
CA LYS A 164 -47.95 5.80 65.65
C LYS A 164 -47.44 6.68 66.80
N LEU A 165 -46.45 7.54 66.53
CA LEU A 165 -45.96 8.50 67.53
C LEU A 165 -47.07 9.49 67.92
N ALA A 166 -47.84 9.98 66.95
CA ALA A 166 -48.96 10.88 67.19
C ALA A 166 -50.06 10.19 68.04
N ASP A 167 -50.39 8.93 67.75
CA ASP A 167 -51.35 8.15 68.54
C ASP A 167 -50.90 7.99 69.99
N VAL A 168 -49.62 7.63 70.23
CA VAL A 168 -49.05 7.52 71.58
C VAL A 168 -49.08 8.85 72.34
N ILE A 169 -48.84 9.98 71.66
CA ILE A 169 -48.93 11.31 72.28
C ILE A 169 -50.38 11.65 72.63
N LYS A 170 -51.33 11.30 71.76
CA LYS A 170 -52.76 11.53 71.97
C LYS A 170 -53.31 10.70 73.13
N ASP A 171 -52.91 9.44 73.26
CA ASP A 171 -53.33 8.53 74.34
C ASP A 171 -52.70 8.87 75.72
N ARG A 172 -51.64 9.71 75.75
CA ARG A 172 -51.02 10.22 76.98
C ARG A 172 -51.62 11.54 77.49
N ARG A 173 -52.60 12.11 76.78
CA ARG A 173 -53.37 13.29 77.19
C ARG A 173 -54.72 12.90 77.75
#